data_AF-H0J364-F1
#
_entry.id   AF-H0J364-F1
#
_cell.length_a   1.000
_cell.length_b   1.000
_cell.length_c   1.000
_cell.angle_alpha   90.00
_cell.angle_beta   90.00
_cell.angle_gamma   90.00
#
_symmetry.space_group_name_H-M   'P 1'
#
loop_
_entity.id
_entity.type
_entity.pdbx_description
1 polymer ?
#
loop_
_entity_poly.entity_id
_entity_poly.type
_entity_poly.pdbx_seq_one_letter_code
_entity_poly.pdbx_strand_id
1 'polypeptide(L)'
;MNRLASTLLFSAFGTMLPFMNCAANDGTPVMAYAATESELITLANGVVLEGSDLNSLDTYTTGFRLTAGFSPSHLPRLDIGAEIAYRESEEVPISNSVSPLIMDTLSLGGAVVAGVRMGSFSVYAKSGFTEWRGETDQPLADSGGTALLQGFGATMTINRLVSRLEYERIDAPTLSHLNMMSASLHLPF
;
A
#
# COMPACT_ATOMS: atom_id res chain seq x y z
N MET A 1 -29.21 -54.19 36.51
CA MET A 1 -29.84 -53.69 35.27
C MET A 1 -29.01 -52.53 34.75
N ASN A 2 -28.40 -52.72 33.58
CA ASN A 2 -27.97 -51.77 32.54
C ASN A 2 -27.12 -50.56 32.99
N ARG A 3 -25.79 -50.56 32.88
CA ARG A 3 -24.99 -50.26 31.65
C ARG A 3 -25.49 -49.05 30.87
N LEU A 4 -24.74 -47.94 30.90
CA LEU A 4 -24.11 -47.29 29.73
C LEU A 4 -23.30 -46.03 30.11
N ALA A 5 -22.02 -46.07 29.74
CA ALA A 5 -21.10 -44.97 29.34
C ALA A 5 -20.93 -43.78 30.32
N SER A 6 -19.84 -43.60 31.07
CA SER A 6 -18.40 -43.70 30.75
C SER A 6 -17.95 -42.80 29.59
N THR A 7 -17.02 -41.90 29.91
CA THR A 7 -15.93 -41.37 29.06
C THR A 7 -16.16 -40.05 28.30
N LEU A 8 -15.62 -38.95 28.85
CA LEU A 8 -15.02 -37.77 28.18
C LEU A 8 -14.43 -36.88 29.31
N LEU A 9 -13.33 -37.24 29.98
CA LEU A 9 -11.94 -36.96 29.59
C LEU A 9 -11.85 -35.57 28.91
N PHE A 10 -11.56 -34.48 29.61
CA PHE A 10 -10.21 -34.10 30.09
C PHE A 10 -9.08 -34.58 29.16
N SER A 11 -9.14 -34.20 27.88
CA SER A 11 -8.01 -34.25 26.96
C SER A 11 -8.23 -33.34 25.75
N ALA A 12 -7.80 -32.08 25.86
CA ALA A 12 -7.21 -31.29 24.77
C ALA A 12 -6.67 -29.93 25.28
N PHE A 13 -5.97 -29.95 26.43
CA PHE A 13 -4.80 -29.09 26.56
C PHE A 13 -3.79 -29.60 25.53
N GLY A 14 -3.43 -28.78 24.54
CA GLY A 14 -2.39 -29.14 23.57
C GLY A 14 -2.89 -29.41 22.16
N THR A 15 -3.57 -28.44 21.55
CA THR A 15 -3.18 -28.10 20.18
C THR A 15 -2.17 -26.97 20.28
N MET A 16 -0.91 -27.35 20.56
CA MET A 16 0.19 -26.61 19.98
C MET A 16 -0.10 -26.62 18.48
N LEU A 17 -0.64 -25.51 17.96
CA LEU A 17 -0.41 -25.18 16.58
C LEU A 17 1.09 -25.38 16.39
N PRO A 18 1.55 -26.18 15.41
CA PRO A 18 2.92 -26.07 15.04
C PRO A 18 3.06 -24.61 14.63
N PHE A 19 3.77 -23.83 15.47
CA PHE A 19 4.52 -22.70 15.00
C PHE A 19 5.47 -23.32 13.97
N MET A 20 4.96 -23.54 12.76
CA MET A 20 5.80 -23.86 11.63
C MET A 20 6.70 -22.65 11.57
N ASN A 21 7.98 -22.87 11.91
CA ASN A 21 9.06 -21.98 11.56
C ASN A 21 8.99 -21.84 10.04
N CYS A 22 8.20 -20.87 9.59
CA CYS A 22 8.26 -20.37 8.24
C CYS A 22 9.54 -19.57 8.22
N ALA A 23 10.66 -20.25 8.00
CA ALA A 23 11.92 -19.62 7.67
C ALA A 23 11.72 -18.93 6.31
N ALA A 24 11.24 -17.69 6.37
CA ALA A 24 11.26 -16.79 5.24
C ALA A 24 12.72 -16.53 4.88
N ASN A 25 12.98 -16.55 3.58
CA ASN A 25 14.24 -16.27 2.92
C ASN A 25 15.04 -15.16 3.64
N ASP A 26 16.28 -15.47 4.03
CA ASP A 26 17.22 -14.62 4.80
C ASP A 26 17.79 -13.43 3.96
N GLY A 27 17.22 -13.19 2.79
CA GLY A 27 17.57 -12.08 1.92
C GLY A 27 16.81 -10.83 2.33
N THR A 28 17.51 -9.93 3.06
CA THR A 28 17.16 -8.54 3.39
C THR A 28 15.69 -8.30 3.82
N PRO A 29 15.43 -7.88 5.07
CA PRO A 29 14.07 -7.61 5.51
C PRO A 29 13.42 -6.56 4.60
N VAL A 30 12.49 -7.02 3.77
CA VAL A 30 11.68 -6.17 2.90
C VAL A 30 10.90 -5.23 3.83
N MET A 31 11.04 -3.93 3.59
CA MET A 31 10.38 -2.89 4.38
C MET A 31 8.88 -3.17 4.44
N ALA A 32 8.22 -2.82 5.54
CA ALA A 32 6.79 -3.07 5.75
C ALA A 32 5.91 -2.57 4.60
N TYR A 33 6.33 -1.49 3.94
CA TYR A 33 5.67 -0.82 2.84
C TYR A 33 6.35 -1.01 1.48
N ALA A 34 7.38 -1.85 1.34
CA ALA A 34 8.01 -2.06 0.04
C ALA A 34 7.12 -2.83 -0.94
N ALA A 35 7.02 -2.33 -2.17
CA ALA A 35 6.33 -2.98 -3.28
C ALA A 35 7.18 -4.14 -3.83
N THR A 36 6.49 -5.20 -4.23
CA THR A 36 7.15 -6.46 -4.58
C THR A 36 7.73 -6.50 -6.00
N GLU A 37 7.24 -5.64 -6.90
CA GLU A 37 7.71 -5.49 -8.28
C GLU A 37 8.69 -4.32 -8.45
N SER A 38 9.16 -3.73 -7.34
CA SER A 38 10.00 -2.53 -7.43
C SER A 38 11.46 -2.85 -7.72
N GLU A 39 12.09 -1.98 -8.51
CA GLU A 39 13.55 -1.89 -8.53
C GLU A 39 14.05 -1.39 -7.16
N LEU A 40 14.97 -2.14 -6.55
CA LEU A 40 15.44 -1.87 -5.20
C LEU A 40 16.93 -1.51 -5.21
N ILE A 41 17.27 -0.33 -4.70
CA ILE A 41 18.66 0.08 -4.50
C ILE A 41 18.90 0.27 -3.00
N THR A 42 19.81 -0.52 -2.43
CA THR A 42 20.23 -0.36 -1.03
C THR A 42 21.51 0.45 -0.96
N LEU A 43 21.49 1.57 -0.24
CA LEU A 43 22.64 2.42 0.02
C LEU A 43 23.45 1.88 1.21
N ALA A 44 24.74 2.23 1.26
CA ALA A 44 25.66 1.80 2.33
C ALA A 44 25.23 2.25 3.74
N ASN A 45 24.39 3.29 3.83
CA ASN A 45 23.84 3.80 5.09
C ASN A 45 22.56 3.06 5.55
N GLY A 46 22.15 2.00 4.84
CA GLY A 46 20.94 1.23 5.15
C GLY A 46 19.65 1.84 4.62
N VAL A 47 19.72 2.93 3.84
CA VAL A 47 18.55 3.45 3.12
C VAL A 47 18.26 2.55 1.93
N VAL A 48 16.98 2.24 1.75
CA VAL A 48 16.45 1.46 0.63
C VAL A 48 15.64 2.41 -0.24
N LEU A 49 16.03 2.54 -1.51
CA LEU A 49 15.27 3.24 -2.54
C LEU A 49 14.48 2.24 -3.36
N GLU A 50 13.27 2.63 -3.69
CA GLU A 50 12.26 1.80 -4.33
C GLU A 50 11.56 2.64 -5.41
N GLY A 51 11.46 2.11 -6.62
CA GLY A 51 10.71 2.70 -7.73
C GLY A 51 9.67 1.73 -8.30
N SER A 52 8.42 2.18 -8.39
CA SER A 52 7.32 1.38 -8.94
C SER A 52 6.39 2.20 -9.83
N ASP A 53 5.80 1.52 -10.82
CA ASP A 53 4.75 2.11 -11.65
C ASP A 53 3.41 2.09 -10.90
N LEU A 54 2.62 3.14 -11.08
CA LEU A 54 1.27 3.26 -10.56
C LEU A 54 0.28 3.09 -11.69
N ASN A 55 -0.61 2.11 -11.57
CA ASN A 55 -1.73 1.92 -12.50
C ASN A 55 -3.01 1.75 -11.69
N SER A 56 -3.99 2.60 -11.93
CA SER A 56 -5.31 2.45 -11.32
C SER A 56 -6.08 1.27 -11.93
N LEU A 57 -6.99 0.70 -11.13
CA LEU A 57 -7.80 -0.44 -11.53
C LEU A 57 -8.79 -0.10 -12.67
N ASP A 58 -9.16 1.18 -12.77
CA ASP A 58 -10.02 1.71 -13.83
C ASP A 58 -9.26 2.04 -15.13
N THR A 59 -7.93 1.89 -15.15
CA THR A 59 -7.04 2.14 -16.30
C THR A 59 -6.95 3.60 -16.74
N TYR A 60 -7.64 4.53 -16.07
CA TYR A 60 -7.61 5.96 -16.43
C TYR A 60 -6.39 6.67 -15.84
N THR A 61 -5.88 6.20 -14.70
CA THR A 61 -4.74 6.82 -14.01
C THR A 61 -3.48 5.96 -14.14
N THR A 62 -2.41 6.58 -14.63
CA THR A 62 -1.06 6.02 -14.68
C THR A 62 -0.06 6.93 -13.97
N GLY A 63 1.14 6.44 -13.66
CA GLY A 63 2.15 7.26 -13.00
C GLY A 63 3.33 6.45 -12.47
N PHE A 64 4.15 7.09 -11.65
CA PHE A 64 5.28 6.45 -10.98
C PHE A 64 5.37 6.90 -9.52
N ARG A 65 5.97 6.03 -8.71
CA ARG A 65 6.22 6.23 -7.29
C ARG A 65 7.68 5.95 -6.98
N LEU A 66 8.28 6.84 -6.20
CA LEU A 66 9.60 6.68 -5.62
C LEU A 66 9.50 6.70 -4.10
N THR A 67 10.03 5.68 -3.44
CA THR A 67 10.03 5.56 -1.98
C THR A 67 11.46 5.42 -1.47
N ALA A 68 11.81 6.20 -0.46
CA ALA A 68 13.06 6.08 0.28
C ALA A 68 12.75 5.65 1.71
N GLY A 69 13.35 4.56 2.17
CA GLY A 69 13.06 3.95 3.47
C GLY A 69 14.28 3.60 4.28
N PHE A 70 14.15 3.55 5.60
CA PHE A 70 15.16 3.00 6.49
C PHE A 70 14.54 2.30 7.71
N SER A 71 15.17 1.22 8.18
CA SER A 71 14.85 0.58 9.46
C SER A 71 15.90 0.98 10.51
N PRO A 72 15.54 1.70 11.59
CA PRO A 72 16.49 2.01 12.65
C PRO A 72 17.03 0.74 13.33
N SER A 73 18.34 0.69 13.58
CA SER A 73 19.00 -0.46 14.24
C SER A 73 18.44 -0.78 15.63
N HIS A 74 17.99 0.24 16.37
CA HIS A 74 17.40 0.09 17.70
C HIS A 74 15.92 -0.31 17.68
N LEU A 75 15.24 -0.20 16.53
CA LEU A 75 13.84 -0.54 16.35
C LEU A 75 13.66 -1.37 15.07
N PRO A 76 14.19 -2.60 15.01
CA PRO A 76 14.23 -3.40 13.77
C PRO A 76 12.84 -3.83 13.27
N ARG A 77 11.77 -3.59 14.05
CA ARG A 77 10.39 -3.83 13.62
C ARG A 77 9.70 -2.58 13.08
N LEU A 78 10.32 -1.41 13.21
CA LEU A 78 9.80 -0.14 12.74
C LEU A 78 10.53 0.26 11.45
N ASP A 79 9.74 0.62 10.46
CA ASP A 79 10.21 1.11 9.17
C ASP A 79 9.71 2.54 8.99
N ILE A 80 10.57 3.44 8.52
CA ILE A 80 10.20 4.82 8.26
C ILE A 80 10.70 5.20 6.88
N GLY A 81 9.89 5.93 6.13
CA GLY A 81 10.27 6.39 4.81
C GLY A 81 9.54 7.64 4.36
N ALA A 82 9.92 8.08 3.17
CA ALA A 82 9.27 9.13 2.42
C ALA A 82 8.94 8.61 1.01
N GLU A 83 7.80 9.02 0.49
CA GLU A 83 7.29 8.65 -0.83
C GLU A 83 7.06 9.94 -1.64
N ILE A 84 7.43 9.93 -2.91
CA ILE A 84 7.03 10.90 -3.92
C ILE A 84 6.29 10.14 -5.01
N ALA A 85 5.13 10.64 -5.43
CA ALA A 85 4.31 10.00 -6.44
C ALA A 85 3.79 11.01 -7.45
N TYR A 86 4.04 10.74 -8.72
CA TYR A 86 3.47 11.44 -9.86
C TYR A 86 2.35 10.60 -10.46
N ARG A 87 1.19 11.21 -10.73
CA ARG A 87 0.06 10.53 -11.38
C ARG A 87 -0.58 11.43 -12.41
N GLU A 88 -1.02 10.82 -13.48
CA GLU A 88 -1.72 11.44 -14.59
C GLU A 88 -2.96 10.61 -14.89
N SER A 89 -4.11 11.26 -14.94
CA SER A 89 -5.39 10.63 -15.24
C SER A 89 -5.99 11.26 -16.48
N GLU A 90 -6.22 10.46 -17.50
CA GLU A 90 -6.83 10.91 -18.75
C GLU A 90 -8.32 10.56 -18.73
N GLU A 91 -9.12 11.42 -19.36
CA GLU A 91 -10.51 11.16 -19.69
C GLU A 91 -11.45 10.82 -18.51
N VAL A 92 -11.19 11.37 -17.32
CA VAL A 92 -11.98 11.02 -16.12
C VAL A 92 -13.34 11.72 -16.14
N PRO A 93 -14.48 11.00 -16.10
CA PRO A 93 -15.80 11.60 -16.03
C PRO A 93 -16.05 12.17 -14.63
N ILE A 94 -16.03 13.50 -14.50
CA ILE A 94 -16.48 14.14 -13.27
C ILE A 94 -18.01 14.27 -13.27
N SER A 95 -18.66 13.70 -12.25
CA SER A 95 -20.11 13.80 -12.09
C SER A 95 -20.50 15.20 -11.59
N ASN A 96 -20.62 16.15 -12.50
CA ASN A 96 -21.40 17.36 -12.23
C ASN A 96 -22.87 17.09 -12.55
N SER A 97 -23.75 17.47 -11.63
CA SER A 97 -25.22 17.26 -11.69
C SER A 97 -25.94 17.82 -12.92
N VAL A 98 -25.23 18.47 -13.85
CA VAL A 98 -25.80 19.15 -15.02
C VAL A 98 -25.20 18.65 -16.36
N SER A 99 -23.97 18.16 -16.39
CA SER A 99 -23.34 17.50 -17.56
C SER A 99 -22.09 16.72 -17.13
N PRO A 100 -21.86 15.49 -17.62
CA PRO A 100 -20.57 14.83 -17.45
C PRO A 100 -19.51 15.62 -18.22
N LEU A 101 -18.50 16.11 -17.51
CA LEU A 101 -17.33 16.76 -18.10
C LEU A 101 -16.16 15.78 -18.06
N ILE A 102 -15.43 15.71 -19.16
CA ILE A 102 -14.17 14.97 -19.25
C ILE A 102 -13.06 15.92 -18.78
N MET A 103 -12.24 15.45 -17.83
CA MET A 103 -11.17 16.24 -17.23
C MET A 103 -9.89 15.42 -17.14
N ASP A 104 -8.79 15.98 -17.63
CA ASP A 104 -7.47 15.41 -17.48
C ASP A 104 -6.86 15.95 -16.19
N THR A 105 -6.35 15.05 -15.35
CA THR A 105 -5.87 15.39 -14.00
C THR A 105 -4.42 14.99 -13.82
N LEU A 106 -3.57 15.98 -13.59
CA LEU A 106 -2.18 15.81 -13.22
C LEU A 106 -2.01 15.98 -11.71
N SER A 107 -1.27 15.11 -11.05
CA SER A 107 -0.95 15.24 -9.62
C SER A 107 0.48 14.86 -9.26
N LEU A 108 1.04 15.60 -8.31
CA LEU A 108 2.34 15.34 -7.72
C LEU A 108 2.22 15.41 -6.20
N GLY A 109 2.48 14.29 -5.54
CA GLY A 109 2.34 14.15 -4.10
C GLY A 109 3.61 13.71 -3.40
N GLY A 110 3.71 14.10 -2.14
CA GLY A 110 4.76 13.67 -1.22
C GLY A 110 4.15 13.23 0.10
N ALA A 111 4.61 12.10 0.63
CA ALA A 111 4.14 11.53 1.89
C ALA A 111 5.28 10.99 2.75
N VAL A 112 5.05 10.97 4.05
CA VAL A 112 5.86 10.19 4.99
C VAL A 112 5.12 8.88 5.27
N VAL A 113 5.85 7.79 5.29
CA VAL A 113 5.35 6.44 5.57
C VAL A 113 6.01 5.88 6.82
N ALA A 114 5.22 5.23 7.66
CA ALA A 114 5.72 4.48 8.81
C ALA A 114 5.04 3.11 8.86
N GLY A 115 5.81 2.06 9.11
CA GLY A 115 5.33 0.70 9.14
C GLY A 115 5.88 -0.13 10.29
N VAL A 116 5.10 -1.10 10.73
CA VAL A 116 5.45 -2.04 11.80
C VAL A 116 5.39 -3.46 11.27
N ARG A 117 6.47 -4.22 11.50
CA ARG A 117 6.61 -5.63 11.14
C ARG A 117 6.31 -6.54 12.34
N MET A 118 5.41 -7.50 12.13
CA MET A 118 4.93 -8.49 13.11
C MET A 118 5.14 -9.91 12.57
N GLY A 119 6.37 -10.23 12.16
CA GLY A 119 6.72 -11.53 11.58
C GLY A 119 6.21 -11.64 10.15
N SER A 120 5.28 -12.56 9.90
CA SER A 120 4.65 -12.79 8.58
C SER A 120 3.63 -11.72 8.17
N PHE A 121 3.33 -10.77 9.04
CA PHE A 121 2.37 -9.70 8.80
C PHE A 121 3.01 -8.34 9.10
N SER A 122 2.73 -7.35 8.27
CA SER A 122 3.11 -5.96 8.52
C SER A 122 1.97 -5.02 8.18
N VAL A 123 1.96 -3.87 8.84
CA VAL A 123 1.04 -2.77 8.53
C VAL A 123 1.83 -1.48 8.42
N TYR A 124 1.34 -0.57 7.61
CA TYR A 124 1.92 0.75 7.47
C TYR A 124 0.83 1.78 7.23
N ALA A 125 1.16 3.02 7.55
CA ALA A 125 0.33 4.18 7.27
C ALA A 125 1.20 5.25 6.61
N LYS A 126 0.58 6.06 5.76
CA LYS A 126 1.19 7.21 5.12
C LYS A 126 0.32 8.44 5.27
N SER A 127 0.99 9.58 5.40
CA SER A 127 0.36 10.90 5.45
C SER A 127 1.21 11.90 4.69
N GLY A 128 0.56 12.76 3.91
CA GLY A 128 1.24 13.67 3.02
C GLY A 128 0.32 14.69 2.40
N PHE A 129 0.80 15.32 1.34
CA PHE A 129 0.04 16.27 0.55
C PHE A 129 0.24 15.97 -0.93
N THR A 130 -0.75 16.33 -1.74
CA THR A 130 -0.68 16.24 -3.19
C THR A 130 -1.11 17.57 -3.81
N GLU A 131 -0.32 18.09 -4.74
CA GLU A 131 -0.74 19.16 -5.64
C GLU A 131 -1.40 18.50 -6.85
N TRP A 132 -2.51 19.07 -7.31
CA TRP A 132 -3.21 18.59 -8.49
C TRP A 132 -3.61 19.75 -9.39
N ARG A 133 -3.71 19.46 -10.69
CA ARG A 133 -4.19 20.36 -11.74
C ARG A 133 -5.11 19.58 -12.66
N GLY A 134 -6.29 20.13 -12.92
CA GLY A 134 -7.29 19.59 -13.84
C GLY A 134 -7.45 20.51 -15.04
N GLU A 135 -7.25 19.97 -16.23
CA GLU A 135 -7.47 20.63 -17.52
C GLU A 135 -8.76 20.11 -18.16
N THR A 136 -9.49 20.98 -18.86
CA THR A 136 -10.73 20.62 -19.56
C THR A 136 -10.79 21.28 -20.93
N ASP A 137 -11.37 20.59 -21.91
CA ASP A 137 -11.52 21.08 -23.28
C ASP A 137 -12.46 22.30 -23.42
N GLN A 138 -13.19 22.65 -22.36
CA GLN A 138 -14.05 23.82 -22.32
C GLN A 138 -13.28 25.05 -21.79
N PRO A 139 -13.62 26.28 -22.20
CA PRO A 139 -12.98 27.52 -21.72
C PRO A 139 -13.33 27.87 -20.25
N LEU A 140 -13.57 26.86 -19.42
CA LEU A 140 -13.61 26.95 -17.96
C LEU A 140 -12.17 27.00 -17.46
N ALA A 141 -11.92 27.89 -16.50
CA ALA A 141 -10.59 28.12 -15.94
C ALA A 141 -9.95 26.83 -15.42
N ASP A 142 -8.65 26.67 -15.69
CA ASP A 142 -7.77 25.66 -15.10
C ASP A 142 -8.10 25.48 -13.61
N SER A 143 -8.40 24.24 -13.21
CA SER A 143 -8.71 23.91 -11.83
C SER A 143 -7.48 23.32 -11.17
N GLY A 144 -7.21 23.67 -9.91
CA GLY A 144 -6.06 23.11 -9.21
C GLY A 144 -6.08 23.43 -7.72
N GLY A 145 -5.23 22.73 -6.98
CA GLY A 145 -5.10 22.95 -5.55
C GLY A 145 -4.18 21.96 -4.86
N THR A 146 -4.18 22.03 -3.53
CA THR A 146 -3.46 21.09 -2.66
C THR A 146 -4.47 20.32 -1.83
N ALA A 147 -4.30 19.00 -1.75
CA ALA A 147 -5.15 18.12 -0.97
C ALA A 147 -4.31 17.27 0.00
N LEU A 148 -4.92 16.88 1.12
CA LEU A 148 -4.29 15.98 2.09
C LEU A 148 -4.29 14.56 1.52
N LEU A 149 -3.15 13.87 1.63
CA LEU A 149 -2.98 12.48 1.25
C LEU A 149 -2.89 11.63 2.51
N GLN A 150 -3.71 10.59 2.60
CA GLN A 150 -3.67 9.61 3.67
C GLN A 150 -3.73 8.21 3.08
N GLY A 151 -3.00 7.26 3.67
CA GLY A 151 -3.08 5.89 3.22
C GLY A 151 -2.74 4.92 4.33
N PHE A 152 -3.20 3.69 4.14
CA PHE A 152 -2.84 2.57 4.98
C PHE A 152 -2.64 1.35 4.10
N GLY A 153 -1.82 0.43 4.58
CA GLY A 153 -1.73 -0.85 3.93
C GLY A 153 -1.20 -1.92 4.85
N ALA A 154 -1.31 -3.14 4.36
CA ALA A 154 -0.92 -4.34 5.05
C ALA A 154 -0.27 -5.30 4.08
N THR A 155 0.75 -6.01 4.57
CA THR A 155 1.46 -7.04 3.82
C THR A 155 1.41 -8.33 4.64
N MET A 156 1.12 -9.45 3.98
CA MET A 156 1.13 -10.77 4.60
C MET A 156 1.93 -11.73 3.73
N THR A 157 2.86 -12.46 4.36
CA THR A 157 3.71 -13.47 3.72
C THR A 157 3.35 -14.85 4.25
N ILE A 158 2.82 -15.71 3.38
CA ILE A 158 2.51 -17.12 3.68
C ILE A 158 3.36 -18.01 2.77
N ASN A 159 4.29 -18.77 3.35
CA ASN A 159 5.26 -19.58 2.61
C ASN A 159 6.09 -18.70 1.65
N ARG A 160 5.87 -18.84 0.33
CA ARG A 160 6.47 -18.01 -0.72
C ARG A 160 5.52 -16.94 -1.25
N LEU A 161 4.25 -16.96 -0.87
CA LEU A 161 3.27 -15.99 -1.35
C LEU A 161 3.36 -14.72 -0.52
N VAL A 162 3.71 -13.60 -1.16
CA VAL A 162 3.61 -12.25 -0.58
C VAL A 162 2.32 -11.63 -1.09
N SER A 163 1.48 -11.18 -0.17
CA SER A 163 0.22 -10.48 -0.46
C SER A 163 0.26 -9.09 0.13
N ARG A 164 -0.20 -8.11 -0.62
CA ARG A 164 -0.26 -6.70 -0.18
C ARG A 164 -1.64 -6.14 -0.49
N LEU A 165 -2.14 -5.35 0.44
CA LEU A 165 -3.29 -4.48 0.26
C LEU A 165 -2.91 -3.07 0.66
N GLU A 166 -3.16 -2.09 -0.22
CA GLU A 166 -2.96 -0.67 0.07
C GLU A 166 -4.25 0.09 -0.28
N TYR A 167 -4.60 1.03 0.57
CA TYR A 167 -5.63 2.01 0.32
C TYR A 167 -5.05 3.40 0.52
N GLU A 168 -5.26 4.25 -0.47
CA GLU A 168 -4.83 5.64 -0.47
C GLU A 168 -6.02 6.53 -0.78
N ARG A 169 -6.18 7.57 0.04
CA ARG A 169 -7.25 8.55 -0.06
C ARG A 169 -6.69 9.96 -0.13
N ILE A 170 -7.25 10.73 -1.04
CA ILE A 170 -7.01 12.16 -1.16
C ILE A 170 -8.25 12.88 -0.63
N ASP A 171 -8.07 13.73 0.38
CA ASP A 171 -9.17 14.42 1.06
C ASP A 171 -9.60 15.68 0.28
N ALA A 172 -10.20 15.46 -0.89
CA ALA A 172 -10.85 16.48 -1.70
C ALA A 172 -12.06 15.87 -2.44
N PRO A 173 -13.28 16.41 -2.31
CA PRO A 173 -14.48 15.84 -2.92
C PRO A 173 -14.41 15.68 -4.44
N THR A 174 -13.74 16.62 -5.12
CA THR A 174 -13.53 16.63 -6.58
C THR A 174 -12.48 15.61 -7.05
N LEU A 175 -11.67 15.07 -6.14
CA LEU A 175 -10.56 14.15 -6.43
C LEU A 175 -10.84 12.72 -5.96
N SER A 176 -12.10 12.37 -5.73
CA SER A 176 -12.47 11.03 -5.28
C SER A 176 -12.06 9.92 -6.26
N HIS A 177 -11.90 10.26 -7.54
CA HIS A 177 -11.37 9.38 -8.58
C HIS A 177 -9.86 9.08 -8.42
N LEU A 178 -9.11 9.92 -7.70
CA LEU A 178 -7.69 9.68 -7.41
C LEU A 178 -7.48 8.77 -6.19
N ASN A 179 -8.55 8.35 -5.52
CA ASN A 179 -8.44 7.37 -4.43
C ASN A 179 -8.06 6.02 -5.02
N MET A 180 -7.00 5.42 -4.50
CA MET A 180 -6.44 4.19 -5.05
C MET A 180 -6.60 3.06 -4.05
N MET A 181 -7.16 1.94 -4.50
CA MET A 181 -7.11 0.67 -3.80
C MET A 181 -6.28 -0.29 -4.64
N SER A 182 -5.16 -0.77 -4.10
CA SER A 182 -4.31 -1.73 -4.80
C SER A 182 -4.17 -3.01 -3.99
N ALA A 183 -4.20 -4.13 -4.71
CA ALA A 183 -3.95 -5.45 -4.16
C ALA A 183 -2.94 -6.14 -5.06
N SER A 184 -1.87 -6.69 -4.48
CA SER A 184 -0.87 -7.45 -5.22
C SER A 184 -0.58 -8.78 -4.55
N LEU A 185 -0.29 -9.77 -5.39
CA LEU A 185 0.12 -11.12 -5.02
C LEU A 185 1.38 -11.44 -5.79
N HIS A 186 2.44 -11.80 -5.08
CA HIS A 186 3.74 -12.09 -5.68
C HIS A 186 4.25 -13.44 -5.18
N LEU A 187 4.75 -14.23 -6.13
CA LEU A 187 5.38 -15.53 -5.90
C LEU A 187 6.80 -15.47 -6.47
N PRO A 188 7.84 -15.34 -5.63
CA PRO A 188 9.22 -15.36 -6.08
C PRO A 188 9.54 -16.78 -6.56
N PHE A 189 10.05 -16.91 -7.79
CA PHE A 189 10.41 -18.18 -8.44
C PHE A 189 11.84 -18.62 -8.11
#